data_AF-A0A1A8ZN63-F1
#
_entry.id   AF-A0A1A8ZN63-F1
#
_cell.length_a   1.000
_cell.length_b   1.000
_cell.length_c   1.000
_cell.angle_alpha   90.00
_cell.angle_beta   90.00
_cell.angle_gamma   90.00
#
_symmetry.space_group_name_H-M   'P 1'
#
loop_
_entity.id
_entity.type
_entity.pdbx_description
1 polymer ?
#
loop_
_entity_poly.entity_id
_entity_poly.type
_entity_poly.pdbx_seq_one_letter_code
_entity_poly.pdbx_strand_id
1 'polypeptide(L)' 'MSLKRFFLGTHRIKPLNVDLDGSPDRLAAALHGLAHMVRYRDDLDGQRIRITIVIRNPGSGQ' A
#
# COMPACT_ATOMS: atom_id res chain seq x y z
N MET A 1 4.34 26.69 18.02
CA MET A 1 3.78 26.44 16.67
C MET A 1 4.90 26.60 15.66
N SER A 2 5.32 25.52 15.00
CA SER A 2 6.52 25.50 14.15
C SER A 2 6.16 25.69 12.68
N LEU A 3 6.79 26.66 12.03
CA LEU A 3 6.62 27.14 10.66
C LEU A 3 6.98 26.13 9.54
N LYS A 4 7.10 24.83 9.84
CA LYS A 4 7.46 23.78 8.85
C LYS A 4 6.29 23.20 8.07
N ARG A 5 5.11 23.85 8.07
CA ARG A 5 3.90 23.37 7.40
C ARG A 5 3.57 24.07 6.07
N PHE A 6 4.50 24.89 5.57
CA PHE A 6 4.28 25.79 4.42
C PHE A 6 4.99 25.35 3.13
N PHE A 7 5.42 24.09 3.02
CA PHE A 7 5.85 23.54 1.73
C PHE A 7 4.78 22.58 1.21
N LEU A 8 4.51 22.69 -0.10
CA LEU A 8 3.51 21.98 -0.92
C LEU A 8 2.12 22.62 -0.99
N GLY A 9 2.02 23.68 -1.81
CA GLY A 9 0.77 23.92 -2.51
C GLY A 9 0.32 22.66 -3.25
N THR A 10 -0.94 22.27 -3.06
CA THR A 10 -1.84 21.61 -4.03
C THR A 10 -1.31 20.50 -4.96
N HIS A 11 -0.19 19.86 -4.69
CA HIS A 11 0.13 18.58 -5.30
C HIS A 11 -0.79 17.57 -4.64
N ARG A 12 -1.91 17.24 -5.31
CA ARG A 12 -2.69 16.04 -4.97
C ARG A 12 -1.69 14.91 -4.86
N ILE A 13 -1.41 14.46 -3.64
CA ILE A 13 -0.51 13.34 -3.40
C ILE A 13 -1.15 12.18 -4.15
N LYS A 14 -0.52 11.76 -5.25
CA LYS A 14 -1.03 10.66 -6.06
C LYS A 14 -1.13 9.45 -5.13
N PRO A 15 -2.26 8.72 -5.12
CA PRO A 15 -2.38 7.57 -4.26
C PRO A 15 -1.26 6.58 -4.56
N LEU A 16 -0.67 6.02 -3.51
CA LEU A 16 0.26 4.90 -3.67
C LEU A 16 -0.56 3.72 -4.17
N ASN A 17 -0.32 3.31 -5.42
CA ASN A 17 -0.99 2.15 -6.01
C ASN A 17 -0.10 0.93 -5.79
N VAL A 18 -0.65 -0.11 -5.17
CA VAL A 18 0.00 -1.40 -4.94
C VAL A 18 -0.85 -2.46 -5.62
N ASP A 19 -0.29 -3.14 -6.61
CA ASP A 19 -0.94 -4.25 -7.29
C ASP A 19 -0.30 -5.56 -6.81
N LEU A 20 -1.10 -6.40 -6.17
CA LEU A 20 -0.69 -7.70 -5.64
C LEU A 20 -1.35 -8.81 -6.45
N ASP A 21 -0.53 -9.70 -7.01
CA ASP A 21 -0.99 -10.81 -7.84
C ASP A 21 -0.26 -12.11 -7.43
N GLY A 22 -1.03 -13.13 -7.05
CA GLY A 22 -0.46 -14.41 -6.65
C GLY A 22 -1.43 -15.33 -5.92
N SER A 23 -0.87 -16.38 -5.32
CA SER A 23 -1.60 -17.31 -4.47
C SER A 23 -2.03 -16.64 -3.15
N PRO A 24 -3.08 -17.15 -2.49
CA PRO A 24 -3.55 -16.61 -1.21
C PRO A 24 -2.45 -16.42 -0.16
N ASP A 25 -1.57 -17.42 0.02
CA ASP A 25 -0.49 -17.35 1.02
C ASP A 25 0.53 -16.25 0.69
N ARG A 26 0.87 -16.11 -0.59
CA ARG A 26 1.80 -15.07 -1.05
C ARG A 26 1.21 -13.68 -0.88
N LEU A 27 -0.08 -13.53 -1.16
CA LEU A 27 -0.80 -12.28 -0.97
C LEU A 27 -0.93 -11.92 0.52
N ALA A 28 -1.16 -12.89 1.40
CA ALA A 28 -1.19 -12.67 2.83
C ALA A 28 0.17 -12.17 3.36
N ALA A 29 1.27 -12.79 2.93
CA ALA A 29 2.61 -12.34 3.26
C ALA A 29 2.91 -10.93 2.69
N ALA A 30 2.48 -10.63 1.47
CA ALA A 30 2.66 -9.32 0.85
C ALA A 30 1.88 -8.22 1.57
N LEU A 31 0.63 -8.48 1.95
CA LEU A 31 -0.19 -7.56 2.76
C LEU A 31 0.41 -7.34 4.14
N HIS A 32 0.94 -8.39 4.77
CA HIS A 32 1.62 -8.27 6.05
C HIS A 32 2.87 -7.37 5.94
N GLY A 33 3.70 -7.59 4.92
CA GLY A 33 4.86 -6.74 4.63
C GLY A 33 4.47 -5.30 4.32
N LEU A 34 3.38 -5.07 3.57
CA LEU A 34 2.86 -3.75 3.28
C LEU A 34 2.40 -3.02 4.54
N ALA A 35 1.65 -3.71 5.43
CA ALA A 35 1.22 -3.14 6.70
C ALA A 35 2.42 -2.76 7.59
N HIS A 36 3.46 -3.60 7.60
CA HIS A 36 4.71 -3.29 8.29
C HIS A 36 5.35 -2.03 7.67
N MET A 37 5.56 -1.98 6.35
CA MET A 37 6.14 -0.81 5.68
C MET A 37 5.39 0.49 5.98
N VAL A 38 4.05 0.46 5.92
CA VAL A 38 3.21 1.65 6.21
C VAL A 38 3.38 2.11 7.66
N ARG A 39 3.50 1.18 8.61
CA ARG A 39 3.67 1.51 10.03
C ARG A 39 4.98 2.22 10.34
N TYR A 40 6.05 1.99 9.58
CA TYR A 40 7.38 2.57 9.83
C TYR A 40 7.72 3.77 8.95
N ARG A 41 6.83 4.17 8.02
CA ARG A 41 7.06 5.29 7.12
C ARG A 41 6.15 6.45 7.47
N ASP A 42 6.68 7.36 8.28
CA ASP A 42 5.99 8.60 8.67
C ASP A 42 5.63 9.49 7.47
N ASP A 43 6.34 9.36 6.35
CA ASP A 43 6.06 10.07 5.10
C ASP A 43 4.79 9.58 4.38
N LEU A 44 4.28 8.41 4.75
CA LEU A 44 3.02 7.87 4.26
C LEU A 44 1.82 8.26 5.15
N ASP A 45 2.04 8.94 6.27
CA ASP A 45 0.95 9.41 7.13
C ASP A 45 0.08 10.43 6.39
N GLY A 46 -1.24 10.20 6.42
CA GLY A 46 -2.21 10.96 5.63
C GLY A 46 -2.20 10.68 4.11
N GLN A 47 -1.37 9.77 3.60
CA GLN A 47 -1.36 9.38 2.19
C GLN A 47 -2.46 8.34 1.88
N ARG A 48 -3.21 8.55 0.80
CA ARG A 48 -4.16 7.56 0.30
C ARG A 48 -3.41 6.40 -0.36
N ILE A 49 -3.64 5.17 0.10
CA ILE A 49 -3.10 3.94 -0.50
C ILE A 49 -4.24 3.21 -1.20
N ARG A 50 -4.03 2.79 -2.44
CA ARG A 50 -4.97 1.95 -3.21
C ARG A 50 -4.31 0.61 -3.47
N ILE A 51 -4.93 -0.46 -2.99
CA ILE A 51 -4.42 -1.82 -3.13
C ILE A 51 -5.36 -2.57 -4.08
N THR A 52 -4.84 -3.08 -5.19
CA THR A 52 -5.55 -4.00 -6.08
C THR A 52 -5.03 -5.40 -5.80
N ILE A 53 -5.93 -6.35 -5.56
CA ILE A 53 -5.57 -7.74 -5.26
C ILE A 53 -6.17 -8.65 -6.32
N VAL A 54 -5.32 -9.41 -6.98
CA VAL A 54 -5.70 -10.48 -7.91
C VAL A 54 -5.30 -11.81 -7.29
N ILE A 55 -6.29 -12.54 -6.79
CA ILE A 55 -6.07 -13.87 -6.21
C ILE A 55 -6.09 -14.90 -7.34
N ARG A 56 -4.94 -15.52 -7.59
CA ARG A 56 -4.84 -16.70 -8.44
C ARG A 56 -4.94 -17.92 -7.54
N ASN A 57 -6.12 -18.50 -7.46
CA ASN A 57 -6.21 -19.86 -6.96
C ASN A 57 -5.54 -20.76 -8.00
N PRO A 58 -4.49 -21.52 -7.65
CA PRO A 58 -4.17 -22.68 -8.47
C PRO A 58 -5.45 -23.50 -8.46
N GLY A 59 -6.07 -23.67 -9.63
CA GLY A 59 -7.21 -24.55 -9.75
C GLY A 59 -6.82 -25.84 -9.06
N SER A 60 -7.65 -26.31 -8.14
CA SER A 60 -7.61 -27.69 -7.71
C SER A 60 -7.71 -28.52 -8.99
N GLY A 61 -6.57 -28.91 -9.53
CA GLY A 61 -6.48 -29.92 -10.57
C GLY A 61 -7.06 -31.18 -9.94
N GLN A 62 -8.35 -31.36 -10.17
CA GLN A 62 -8.93 -32.68 -10.31
C GLN A 62 -8.72 -33.10 -11.76
#